data_AF-A0A4Q5Y432-F1
#
_entry.id   AF-A0A4Q5Y432-F1
#
_cell.length_a   1.000
_cell.length_b   1.000
_cell.length_c   1.000
_cell.angle_alpha   90.00
_cell.angle_beta   90.00
_cell.angle_gamma   90.00
#
_symmetry.space_group_name_H-M   'P 1'
#
loop_
_entity.id
_entity.type
_entity.pdbx_description
1 polymer ?
#
loop_
_entity_poly.entity_id
_entity_poly.type
_entity_poly.pdbx_seq_one_letter_code
_entity_poly.pdbx_strand_id
1 'polypeptide(L)' 'SVAIIPYTLEHTNFRDLQAGDAVNLEFDILGKYMLRMKSLEQ' A
#
# COMPACT_ATOMS: atom_id res chain seq x y z
N SER A 1 4.77 8.52 -4.23
CA SER A 1 3.60 8.46 -5.12
C SER A 1 3.49 7.05 -5.70
N VAL A 2 2.34 6.70 -6.27
CA VAL A 2 2.11 5.42 -6.95
C VAL A 2 1.54 5.68 -8.35
N ALA A 3 1.74 4.75 -9.27
CA ALA A 3 1.10 4.77 -10.58
C ALA A 3 0.03 3.67 -10.63
N ILE A 4 -1.15 4.00 -11.13
CA ILE A 4 -2.29 3.08 -11.22
C ILE A 4 -2.53 2.73 -12.70
N ILE A 5 -2.64 1.45 -13.02
CA ILE A 5 -2.93 0.97 -14.37
C ILE A 5 -4.44 1.03 -14.67
N PRO A 6 -4.87 1.13 -15.94
CA PRO A 6 -6.28 1.30 -16.30
C PRO A 6 -7.22 0.24 -15.73
N TYR A 7 -6.85 -1.04 -15.81
CA TYR A 7 -7.66 -2.13 -15.28
C TYR A 7 -7.96 -1.96 -13.78
N THR A 8 -6.95 -1.61 -12.97
CA THR A 8 -7.13 -1.36 -11.53
C THR A 8 -8.04 -0.16 -11.28
N LEU A 9 -7.88 0.92 -12.04
CA LEU A 9 -8.75 2.10 -11.93
C LEU A 9 -10.22 1.75 -12.25
N GLU A 10 -10.44 0.93 -13.27
CA GLU A 10 -11.77 0.50 -13.73
C GLU A 10 -12.42 -0.62 -12.90
N HIS A 11 -11.67 -1.33 -12.07
CA HIS A 11 -12.16 -2.52 -11.34
C HIS A 11 -12.05 -2.39 -9.82
N THR A 12 -11.70 -1.20 -9.31
CA THR A 12 -11.65 -0.91 -7.87
C THR A 12 -12.39 0.41 -7.58
N ASN A 13 -12.44 0.81 -6.31
CA ASN A 13 -12.97 2.12 -5.90
C ASN A 13 -11.98 3.27 -6.16
N PHE A 14 -10.78 3.01 -6.69
CA PHE A 14 -9.80 4.06 -6.97
C PHE A 14 -10.31 5.14 -7.93
N ARG A 15 -11.27 4.82 -8.81
CA ARG A 15 -11.90 5.80 -9.71
C ARG A 15 -12.80 6.82 -8.99
N ASP A 16 -13.26 6.49 -7.79
CA ASP A 16 -14.20 7.32 -7.02
C ASP A 16 -13.47 8.17 -5.97
N LEU A 17 -12.18 7.86 -5.70
CA LEU A 17 -11.38 8.57 -4.71
C LEU A 17 -11.08 10.01 -5.15
N GLN A 18 -11.18 10.92 -4.20
CA GLN A 18 -10.85 12.33 -4.34
C GLN A 18 -9.70 12.73 -3.42
N ALA A 19 -9.06 13.86 -3.73
CA ALA A 19 -8.00 14.40 -2.90
C ALA A 19 -8.56 14.73 -1.50
N GLY A 20 -7.97 14.12 -0.47
CA GLY A 20 -8.41 14.27 0.92
C GLY A 20 -9.15 13.05 1.48
N ASP A 21 -9.52 12.08 0.64
CA ASP A 21 -10.16 10.86 1.11
C ASP A 21 -9.22 10.02 1.98
N ALA A 22 -9.79 9.44 3.04
CA ALA A 22 -9.09 8.46 3.85
C ALA A 22 -9.03 7.11 3.12
N VAL A 23 -7.87 6.45 3.18
CA VAL A 23 -7.67 5.12 2.60
C VAL A 23 -7.02 4.19 3.61
N ASN A 24 -7.27 2.90 3.46
CA ASN A 24 -6.57 1.89 4.24
C ASN A 24 -5.16 1.71 3.68
N LEU A 25 -4.14 1.85 4.54
CA LEU A 25 -2.75 1.60 4.20
C LEU A 25 -2.31 0.28 4.84
N GLU A 26 -2.05 -0.72 4.00
CA GLU A 26 -1.52 -2.00 4.42
C GLU A 26 -0.03 -2.10 4.07
N PHE A 27 0.78 -2.50 5.05
CA PHE A 27 2.19 -2.80 4.85
C PHE A 27 2.38 -4.29 4.58
N ASP A 28 3.20 -4.58 3.57
CA ASP A 28 3.58 -5.94 3.19
C ASP A 28 4.20 -6.71 4.37
N ILE A 29 3.81 -7.97 4.49
CA ILE A 29 4.24 -8.85 5.58
C ILE A 29 5.74 -9.15 5.55
N LEU A 30 6.33 -9.32 4.36
CA LEU A 30 7.77 -9.56 4.19
C LEU A 30 8.56 -8.34 4.67
N GLY A 31 8.08 -7.14 4.37
CA GLY A 31 8.67 -5.90 4.88
C GLY A 31 8.71 -5.87 6.42
N LYS A 32 7.63 -6.28 7.09
CA LYS A 32 7.57 -6.37 8.56
C LYS A 32 8.58 -7.39 9.10
N TYR A 33 8.70 -8.55 8.47
CA TYR A 33 9.67 -9.57 8.88
C TYR A 33 11.12 -9.12 8.67
N MET A 34 11.43 -8.45 7.56
CA MET A 34 12.77 -7.90 7.32
C MET A 34 13.18 -6.88 8.40
N LEU A 35 12.27 -6.00 8.79
CA LEU A 35 12.52 -5.05 9.88
C LEU A 35 12.71 -5.77 11.22
N ARG A 36 11.90 -6.80 11.49
CA ARG A 36 12.04 -7.61 12.70
C ARG A 36 13.39 -8.33 12.74
N MET A 37 13.83 -8.95 11.64
CA MET A 37 15.15 -9.60 11.56
C MET A 37 16.27 -8.60 11.85
N LYS A 38 16.26 -7.42 11.20
CA LYS A 38 17.24 -6.35 11.48
C LYS A 38 17.27 -5.90 12.94
N SER A 39 16.14 -5.92 13.64
CA SER A 39 16.08 -5.55 15.07
C SER A 39 16.64 -6.62 16.02
N LEU A 40 16.75 -7.87 15.57
CA LEU A 40 17.29 -8.99 16.35
C LEU A 40 18.79 -9.23 16.11
N GLU A 41 19.33 -8.63 15.04
CA GLU A 41 20.76 -8.64 14.71
C GLU A 41 21.57 -7.57 15.48
N GLN A 42 20.93 -6.79 16.36
CA GLN A 42 21.57 -5.79 17.23
C GLN A 42 21.86 -6.32 18.62
#